data_AF-A0A8F6U0Q4-F1
#
_entry.id   AF-A0A8F6U0Q4-F1
#
_cell.length_a   1.000
_cell.length_b   1.000
_cell.length_c   1.000
_cell.angle_alpha   90.00
_cell.angle_beta   90.00
_cell.angle_gamma   90.00
#
_symmetry.space_group_name_H-M   'P 1'
#
loop_
_entity.id
_entity.type
_entity.pdbx_description
1 polymer ?
#
loop_
_entity_poly.entity_id
_entity_poly.type
_entity_poly.pdbx_seq_one_letter_code
_entity_poly.pdbx_strand_id
1 'polypeptide(L)' 'MAQTFDCPAVRNGGLFRTSLKDVETAVGMARFKAELRRRKYRALENNGHIIVFCNTLPVEILSSGPGKGSPPASGD' A
#
# COMPACT_ATOMS: atom_id res chain seq x y z
N MET A 1 -5.54 2.32 13.51
CA MET A 1 -5.58 1.39 12.36
C MET A 1 -6.78 0.46 12.32
N ALA A 2 -7.28 -0.06 13.45
CA ALA A 2 -8.43 -0.98 13.45
C ALA A 2 -9.67 -0.39 12.74
N GLN A 3 -9.98 0.90 12.98
CA GLN A 3 -11.12 1.58 12.33
C GLN A 3 -10.99 1.75 10.81
N THR A 4 -9.77 1.77 10.26
CA THR A 4 -9.55 2.00 8.83
C THR A 4 -9.78 0.73 8.00
N PHE A 5 -9.54 -0.45 8.58
CA PHE A 5 -9.80 -1.74 7.93
C PHE A 5 -11.22 -2.26 8.13
N ASP A 6 -12.06 -1.55 8.90
CA ASP A 6 -13.46 -1.92 9.18
C ASP A 6 -14.49 -1.29 8.24
N CYS A 7 -14.02 -0.50 7.27
CA CYS A 7 -14.84 -0.01 6.17
C CYS A 7 -15.39 -1.18 5.33
N PRO A 8 -16.67 -1.17 4.90
CA PRO A 8 -17.27 -2.24 4.08
C PRO A 8 -16.49 -2.58 2.81
N ALA A 9 -15.86 -1.58 2.18
CA ALA A 9 -15.00 -1.78 1.01
C ALA A 9 -13.75 -2.61 1.32
N VAL A 10 -13.26 -2.59 2.56
CA VAL A 10 -12.07 -3.32 2.99
C VAL A 10 -12.42 -4.70 3.56
N ARG A 11 -13.56 -4.83 4.25
CA ARG A 11 -14.02 -6.10 4.84
C ARG A 11 -14.34 -7.19 3.81
N ASN A 12 -14.69 -6.83 2.58
CA ASN A 12 -14.98 -7.77 1.49
C ASN A 12 -13.77 -8.04 0.58
N GLY A 13 -12.55 -7.73 1.02
CA GLY A 13 -11.34 -7.95 0.22
C GLY A 13 -11.06 -6.85 -0.81
N GLY A 14 -11.60 -5.64 -0.64
CA GLY A 14 -11.35 -4.53 -1.55
C GLY A 14 -10.03 -3.80 -1.29
N LEU A 15 -10.02 -2.52 -1.64
CA LEU A 15 -8.82 -1.70 -1.73
C LEU A 15 -8.75 -0.66 -0.60
N PHE A 16 -7.58 -0.48 -0.02
CA PHE A 16 -7.28 0.61 0.91
C PHE A 16 -6.23 1.55 0.29
N ARG A 17 -6.50 2.86 0.30
CA ARG A 17 -5.57 3.89 -0.20
C ARG A 17 -5.16 4.80 0.94
N THR A 18 -3.88 5.13 1.01
CA THR A 18 -3.30 6.09 1.97
C THR A 18 -2.08 6.80 1.38
N SER A 19 -1.53 7.81 2.07
CA SER A 19 -0.25 8.43 1.69
C SER A 19 0.89 7.89 2.55
N LEU A 20 2.13 7.97 2.05
CA LEU A 20 3.33 7.64 2.84
C LEU A 20 3.39 8.47 4.12
N LYS A 21 3.09 9.76 4.02
CA LYS A 21 3.10 10.70 5.15
C LYS A 21 2.08 10.28 6.21
N ASP A 22 0.88 9.90 5.81
CA ASP A 22 -0.16 9.47 6.75
C ASP A 22 0.23 8.16 7.45
N VAL A 23 0.82 7.21 6.72
CA VAL A 23 1.33 5.97 7.31
C VAL A 23 2.42 6.26 8.32
N GLU A 24 3.40 7.09 7.95
CA GLU A 24 4.54 7.39 8.80
C GLU A 24 4.09 8.10 10.09
N THR A 25 3.24 9.12 9.96
CA THR A 25 2.74 9.88 11.11
C THR A 25 1.76 9.11 11.99
N ALA A 26 0.95 8.20 11.44
CA ALA A 26 -0.07 7.50 12.22
C ALA A 26 0.44 6.22 12.90
N VAL A 27 1.41 5.50 12.30
CA VAL A 27 1.83 4.17 12.79
C VAL A 27 3.31 3.85 12.59
N GLY A 28 4.00 4.57 11.68
CA GLY A 28 5.34 4.23 11.20
C GLY A 28 5.35 3.13 10.13
N MET A 29 6.18 3.31 9.09
CA MET A 29 6.28 2.40 7.94
C MET A 29 6.64 0.96 8.34
N ALA A 30 7.50 0.78 9.34
CA ALA A 30 7.95 -0.54 9.78
C ALA A 30 6.77 -1.39 10.32
N ARG A 31 5.93 -0.78 11.17
CA ARG A 31 4.76 -1.45 11.75
C ARG A 31 3.68 -1.69 10.70
N PHE A 32 3.50 -0.75 9.77
CA PHE A 32 2.60 -0.94 8.63
C PHE A 32 2.99 -2.14 7.77
N LYS A 33 4.26 -2.24 7.36
CA LYS A 33 4.78 -3.40 6.58
C LYS A 33 4.64 -4.72 7.35
N ALA A 34 4.83 -4.70 8.67
CA ALA A 34 4.63 -5.90 9.51
C ALA A 34 3.17 -6.39 9.49
N GLU A 35 2.21 -5.48 9.57
CA GLU A 35 0.78 -5.82 9.48
C GLU A 35 0.39 -6.35 8.11
N LEU A 36 0.92 -5.77 7.02
CA LEU A 36 0.69 -6.27 5.66
C LEU A 36 1.17 -7.72 5.51
N ARG A 37 2.39 -8.04 5.99
CA ARG A 37 2.92 -9.41 5.99
C ARG A 37 2.05 -10.35 6.81
N ARG A 38 1.67 -9.94 8.03
CA ARG A 38 0.85 -10.74 8.94
C ARG A 38 -0.50 -11.12 8.31
N ARG A 39 -1.09 -10.21 7.54
CA ARG A 39 -2.38 -10.39 6.85
C ARG A 39 -2.26 -10.98 5.45
N LYS A 40 -1.03 -11.18 4.95
CA LYS A 40 -0.72 -11.62 3.57
C LYS A 40 -1.31 -10.68 2.51
N TYR A 41 -1.40 -9.40 2.82
CA TYR A 41 -1.86 -8.36 1.90
C TYR A 41 -0.71 -7.87 1.04
N ARG A 42 -1.03 -7.44 -0.18
CA ARG A 42 -0.08 -6.73 -1.05
C ARG A 42 -0.33 -5.25 -1.02
N ALA A 43 0.75 -4.47 -1.02
CA ALA A 43 0.69 -3.03 -1.15
C ALA A 43 1.64 -2.56 -2.25
N LEU A 44 1.22 -1.54 -2.99
CA LEU A 44 2.01 -0.87 -4.01
C LEU A 44 2.18 0.59 -3.61
N GLU A 45 3.41 1.08 -3.72
CA GLU A 45 3.74 2.49 -3.54
C GLU A 45 3.93 3.14 -4.90
N ASN A 46 3.32 4.30 -5.13
CA ASN A 46 3.57 5.13 -6.30
C ASN A 46 3.29 6.60 -5.99
N ASN A 47 4.25 7.48 -6.32
CA ASN A 47 4.13 8.93 -6.16
C ASN A 47 3.63 9.37 -4.77
N GLY A 48 4.22 8.79 -3.70
CA GLY A 48 3.84 9.12 -2.32
C GLY A 48 2.52 8.52 -1.83
N HIS A 49 1.83 7.75 -2.67
CA HIS A 49 0.61 7.03 -2.32
C HIS A 49 0.87 5.55 -2.15
N ILE A 50 0.13 4.93 -1.24
CA ILE A 50 0.11 3.49 -1.04
C ILE A 50 -1.29 2.98 -1.36
N ILE A 51 -1.34 1.93 -2.16
CA ILE A 51 -2.54 1.15 -2.49
C ILE A 51 -2.36 -0.25 -1.91
N VAL A 52 -3.27 -0.67 -1.04
CA VAL A 52 -3.25 -1.99 -0.39
C VAL A 52 -4.44 -2.82 -0.88
N PHE A 53 -4.14 -4.00 -1.42
CA PHE A 53 -5.11 -5.03 -1.71
C PHE A 53 -5.35 -5.85 -0.45
N CYS A 54 -6.54 -5.71 0.14
CA CYS A 54 -6.89 -6.32 1.42
C CYS A 54 -7.39 -7.78 1.26
N ASN A 55 -6.74 -8.53 0.38
CA ASN A 55 -7.04 -9.92 0.06
C ASN A 55 -5.74 -10.67 -0.28
N THR A 56 -5.84 -11.98 -0.48
CA THR A 56 -4.73 -12.85 -0.91
C THR A 56 -4.80 -13.22 -2.40
N LEU A 57 -5.42 -12.33 -3.21
CA LEU A 57 -5.38 -12.22 -4.69
C LEU A 57 -4.07 -12.70 -5.33
N PRO A 58 -3.88 -12.75 -6.65
CA PRO A 58 -2.68 -12.14 -7.25
C PRO A 58 -2.93 -10.68 -7.65
N VAL A 59 -1.88 -9.93 -8.02
CA VAL A 59 -2.02 -8.61 -8.67
C VAL A 59 -1.42 -8.74 -10.05
N GLU A 60 -2.21 -8.45 -11.07
CA GLU A 60 -1.79 -8.43 -12.47
C GLU A 60 -1.68 -6.99 -12.96
N ILE A 61 -0.59 -6.67 -13.65
CA ILE A 61 -0.42 -5.39 -14.33
C ILE A 61 -0.98 -5.56 -15.75
N LEU A 62 -2.18 -5.02 -15.98
CA LEU A 62 -2.87 -5.18 -17.26
C LEU A 62 -2.20 -4.40 -18.41
N SER A 63 -1.48 -3.33 -18.09
CA SER A 63 -0.71 -2.54 -19.07
C SER A 63 0.38 -1.73 -18.37
N SER A 64 1.60 -1.78 -18.89
CA SER A 64 2.71 -0.91 -18.50
C SER A 64 2.83 0.20 -19.54
N GLY A 65 2.12 1.32 -19.34
CA GLY A 65 2.43 2.54 -20.09
C GLY A 65 3.91 2.95 -19.90
N PRO A 66 4.44 3.93 -20.64
CA PRO A 66 5.82 4.38 -20.48
C PRO A 66 5.97 5.04 -19.10
N GLY A 67 6.21 4.22 -18.07
CA GLY A 67 6.43 4.69 -16.72
C GLY A 67 7.59 5.68 -16.74
N LYS A 68 7.37 6.89 -16.20
CA LYS A 68 8.50 7.77 -15.92
C LYS A 68 9.24 7.15 -14.76
N GLY A 69 10.41 6.56 -15.02
CA GLY A 69 11.27 6.01 -13.99
C GLY A 69 11.50 7.05 -12.89
N SER A 70 11.41 6.65 -11.63
CA SER A 70 11.80 7.50 -10.51
C SER A 70 13.27 7.91 -10.68
N PRO A 71 13.64 9.17 -10.38
CA PRO A 71 15.05 9.53 -10.31
C PRO A 71 15.77 8.61 -9.32
N PRO A 72 17.04 8.24 -9.56
CA PRO A 72 17.80 7.43 -8.61
C PRO A 72 17.78 8.12 -7.25
N ALA A 73 17.54 7.35 -6.19
CA ALA A 73 17.68 7.85 -4.83
C ALA A 73 19.08 8.44 -4.70
N SER A 74 19.17 9.73 -4.38
CA SER A 74 20.42 10.39 -4.00
C SER A 74 21.02 9.60 -2.83
N GLY A 75 22.12 8.91 -3.09
CA GLY A 75 22.94 8.32 -2.04
C GLY A 75 23.72 9.41 -1.32
N ASP A 76 23.77 9.30 0.01
CA ASP A 76 24.76 9.95 0.88
C ASP A 76 26.17 9.39 0.64
#